data_AF-Q4DWB6-F1
#
_entry.id   AF-Q4DWB6-F1
#
_cell.length_a   1.000
_cell.length_b   1.000
_cell.length_c   1.000
_cell.angle_alpha   90.00
_cell.angle_beta   90.00
_cell.angle_gamma   90.00
#
_symmetry.space_group_name_H-M   'P 1'
#
loop_
_entity.id
_entity.type
_entity.pdbx_description
1 polymer ?
#
loop_
_entity_poly.entity_id
_entity_poly.type
_entity_poly.pdbx_seq_one_letter_code
_entity_poly.pdbx_strand_id
1 'polypeptide(L)'
;MASREEKSLFSDEGAEVVAEKTPTEPRDVQQRMNVESPMWLQRESTRASVHEPHLPVSCASGLSTSSRWRSAASLRSEDKQTPTLSECSRTLTPVPATHRLDAVNVAIVDSNPRTAMLQRCGHQAAANYHTSLEFVSNAVETKKVDAAYESDEDIDIHSLGERLTDVLESSLRGAASVSQRGEANNTLGRAAFHIFKGNVGAGVFLLSTYYKDAGYGVGFLLVFLLGVLMIDCALALVRSKQKIDLLIVRTYPAVVGHILGSTLMHFTNFSLIFTQFGFCVVYIQYASSMFTALLSATQFYQLLVFLSVLMVMPMSLFSHNMRMLAYASMIAAVFVALVLAGAVGEELDYLSTRGVSQGTVFFEPTMRILVFISGHMFSLEGIGVVLPVENSMAAEDRPQFSTLVKYTLASIVTIYVVFGLLGYLAFGEALQTSVVLAIPPSTTRTMLQVLLGFSLIFSYPIQFLPAIQLVDRALGISVHKEPWNAYIVRAVLNIFFGALAASIGADTINVFASFLGAFTGVHLMITMPVLLALFTDRVLNCAQEDAEISFCDYVNFFFTMPDTIVECRWYLYLFIAMLVWIGGTYYTFDSVFG
;
A
#
# COMPACT_ATOMS: atom_id res chain seq x y z
N MET A 1 -33.44 -41.19 37.98
CA MET A 1 -33.59 -42.29 37.02
C MET A 1 -32.22 -42.53 36.39
N ALA A 2 -31.44 -43.42 37.02
CA ALA A 2 -30.85 -44.66 36.44
C ALA A 2 -29.60 -44.38 35.57
N SER A 3 -28.34 -44.53 36.06
CA SER A 3 -27.53 -45.77 36.28
C SER A 3 -27.33 -46.57 34.98
N ARG A 4 -26.17 -47.09 34.55
CA ARG A 4 -25.07 -47.78 35.28
C ARG A 4 -24.07 -48.34 34.22
N GLU A 5 -22.78 -48.49 34.61
CA GLU A 5 -21.76 -49.58 34.34
C GLU A 5 -21.56 -50.16 32.90
N GLU A 6 -20.40 -50.65 32.43
CA GLU A 6 -19.47 -51.74 32.88
C GLU A 6 -18.16 -51.69 32.01
N LYS A 7 -16.94 -51.79 32.58
CA LYS A 7 -16.01 -52.96 32.74
C LYS A 7 -15.11 -53.39 31.56
N SER A 8 -13.86 -53.67 31.94
CA SER A 8 -12.65 -54.16 31.25
C SER A 8 -12.58 -55.68 31.04
N LEU A 9 -11.78 -56.17 30.07
CA LEU A 9 -11.11 -57.49 30.12
C LEU A 9 -10.01 -57.64 29.02
N PHE A 10 -8.77 -58.04 29.40
CA PHE A 10 -8.04 -59.25 28.93
C PHE A 10 -6.51 -59.18 29.15
N SER A 11 -5.98 -60.19 29.88
CA SER A 11 -4.58 -60.60 30.11
C SER A 11 -4.00 -61.42 28.94
N ASP A 12 -2.65 -61.56 28.80
CA ASP A 12 -1.86 -62.72 29.30
C ASP A 12 -0.36 -62.72 28.93
N GLU A 13 0.46 -63.28 29.85
CA GLU A 13 1.75 -64.05 29.79
C GLU A 13 2.89 -63.73 28.78
N GLY A 14 4.21 -63.88 29.05
CA GLY A 14 5.01 -64.41 30.18
C GLY A 14 6.50 -64.63 29.78
N ALA A 15 7.40 -64.67 30.79
CA ALA A 15 8.77 -65.28 30.87
C ALA A 15 9.93 -64.71 29.99
N GLU A 16 11.23 -64.65 30.35
CA GLU A 16 12.04 -65.16 31.48
C GLU A 16 13.42 -64.44 31.61
N VAL A 17 14.11 -64.72 32.71
CA VAL A 17 15.27 -64.10 33.41
C VAL A 17 16.66 -64.40 32.79
N VAL A 18 17.70 -63.58 33.06
CA VAL A 18 19.01 -63.96 33.71
C VAL A 18 20.06 -62.80 33.70
N ALA A 19 20.65 -62.57 34.89
CA ALA A 19 21.72 -61.63 35.29
C ALA A 19 23.13 -62.08 34.82
N GLU A 20 24.29 -61.39 34.93
CA GLU A 20 24.90 -60.63 36.03
C GLU A 20 26.29 -60.07 35.60
N LYS A 21 26.82 -59.08 36.36
CA LYS A 21 28.24 -58.74 36.66
C LYS A 21 29.07 -57.70 35.85
N THR A 22 29.29 -56.55 36.51
CA THR A 22 30.35 -55.50 36.48
C THR A 22 31.72 -56.01 37.01
N PRO A 23 32.83 -55.22 37.18
CA PRO A 23 33.24 -53.85 36.76
C PRO A 23 34.75 -53.66 36.33
N THR A 24 35.18 -52.39 36.18
CA THR A 24 36.54 -51.75 36.30
C THR A 24 37.42 -51.42 35.05
N GLU A 25 37.50 -50.09 34.78
CA GLU A 25 38.51 -49.13 34.21
C GLU A 25 39.99 -49.52 33.94
N PRO A 26 40.89 -48.65 33.36
CA PRO A 26 40.75 -47.32 32.68
C PRO A 26 41.66 -47.07 31.43
N ARG A 27 41.55 -45.84 30.86
CA ARG A 27 42.54 -44.98 30.13
C ARG A 27 42.42 -44.73 28.60
N ASP A 28 42.23 -43.44 28.32
CA ASP A 28 42.82 -42.55 27.30
C ASP A 28 42.60 -42.80 25.79
N VAL A 29 41.83 -41.91 25.12
CA VAL A 29 42.22 -41.11 23.94
C VAL A 29 41.27 -39.89 23.79
N GLN A 30 41.85 -38.67 23.78
CA GLN A 30 41.23 -37.36 23.49
C GLN A 30 40.84 -37.18 22.01
N GLN A 31 39.71 -36.50 21.71
CA GLN A 31 39.67 -35.18 21.03
C GLN A 31 38.26 -34.67 20.64
N ARG A 32 38.03 -33.38 20.99
CA ARG A 32 37.09 -32.36 20.45
C ARG A 32 35.62 -32.30 20.95
N MET A 33 35.43 -31.41 21.94
CA MET A 33 34.20 -30.67 22.26
C MET A 33 34.08 -29.42 21.38
N ASN A 34 32.85 -29.03 20.99
CA ASN A 34 32.24 -27.79 21.49
C ASN A 34 30.76 -27.66 21.08
N VAL A 35 29.95 -27.34 22.08
CA VAL A 35 28.53 -26.96 22.06
C VAL A 35 28.47 -25.45 21.88
N GLU A 36 27.66 -24.96 20.93
CA GLU A 36 27.36 -23.53 20.80
C GLU A 36 25.92 -23.23 21.22
N SER A 37 25.81 -22.36 22.22
CA SER A 37 24.63 -21.59 22.60
C SER A 37 25.11 -20.19 23.03
N PRO A 38 24.55 -19.08 22.52
CA PRO A 38 24.76 -17.74 23.09
C PRO A 38 23.43 -17.22 23.71
N MET A 39 23.28 -16.96 25.03
CA MET A 39 23.70 -15.75 25.78
C MET A 39 23.71 -14.49 24.90
N TRP A 40 22.95 -13.42 25.15
CA TRP A 40 23.21 -12.44 26.23
C TRP A 40 21.95 -11.65 26.65
N LEU A 41 21.51 -11.89 27.89
CA LEU A 41 20.78 -10.98 28.77
C LEU A 41 21.82 -10.42 29.75
N GLN A 42 22.28 -9.18 29.61
CA GLN A 42 22.77 -8.31 30.70
C GLN A 42 23.41 -7.02 30.16
N ARG A 43 22.73 -5.88 30.35
CA ARG A 43 23.39 -4.59 30.58
C ARG A 43 22.43 -3.63 31.28
N GLU A 44 22.26 -3.85 32.58
CA GLU A 44 21.82 -2.85 33.55
C GLU A 44 23.00 -2.51 34.48
N SER A 45 23.09 -1.23 34.82
CA SER A 45 23.94 -0.63 35.86
C SER A 45 25.45 -0.47 35.57
N THR A 46 25.84 0.75 35.20
CA THR A 46 26.98 1.44 35.83
C THR A 46 26.78 2.94 35.74
N ARG A 47 26.44 3.54 36.89
CA ARG A 47 26.61 4.97 37.19
C ARG A 47 28.10 5.30 37.17
N ALA A 48 28.49 6.39 36.49
CA ALA A 48 29.58 7.25 36.94
C ALA A 48 29.39 8.65 36.34
N SER A 49 29.29 9.61 37.26
CA SER A 49 29.12 11.06 37.12
C SER A 49 30.30 11.77 36.45
N VAL A 50 30.04 12.75 35.57
CA VAL A 50 30.87 13.97 35.43
C VAL A 50 30.03 15.17 34.93
N HIS A 51 29.81 16.11 35.85
CA HIS A 51 29.63 17.58 35.75
C HIS A 51 29.13 18.31 34.48
N GLU A 52 28.04 19.07 34.66
CA GLU A 52 27.68 20.32 33.96
C GLU A 52 28.58 21.50 34.37
N PRO A 53 28.57 22.60 33.59
CA PRO A 53 28.15 23.87 34.17
C PRO A 53 27.13 24.68 33.33
N HIS A 54 26.26 25.35 34.08
CA HIS A 54 25.13 26.22 33.76
C HIS A 54 25.43 27.49 32.94
N LEU A 55 24.38 28.09 32.33
CA LEU A 55 23.87 29.48 32.55
C LEU A 55 22.75 29.86 31.52
N PRO A 56 21.87 30.85 31.78
CA PRO A 56 20.43 30.61 31.91
C PRO A 56 19.51 31.48 31.01
N VAL A 57 18.21 31.17 31.08
CA VAL A 57 17.06 31.86 30.48
C VAL A 57 16.71 33.18 31.21
N SER A 58 16.33 34.22 30.46
CA SER A 58 15.53 35.36 30.96
C SER A 58 14.70 36.01 29.84
N CYS A 59 13.41 36.18 30.12
CA CYS A 59 12.37 36.83 29.32
C CYS A 59 12.46 38.37 29.28
N ALA A 60 11.71 38.94 28.31
CA ALA A 60 10.75 40.05 28.43
C ALA A 60 10.98 41.28 27.51
N SER A 61 9.88 41.64 26.80
CA SER A 61 9.46 42.98 26.32
C SER A 61 10.43 43.79 25.46
N GLY A 62 10.08 44.41 24.33
CA GLY A 62 8.80 44.91 23.82
C GLY A 62 9.10 46.23 23.07
N LEU A 63 8.38 46.49 21.97
CA LEU A 63 8.33 47.75 21.20
C LEU A 63 9.64 48.20 20.50
N SER A 64 9.65 48.98 19.43
CA SER A 64 8.76 49.30 18.31
C SER A 64 9.60 50.18 17.36
N THR A 65 9.11 50.37 16.14
CA THR A 65 9.57 51.33 15.11
C THR A 65 10.82 50.91 14.31
N SER A 66 11.01 51.29 13.05
CA SER A 66 10.16 51.61 11.90
C SER A 66 11.13 51.96 10.76
N SER A 67 10.71 51.72 9.51
CA SER A 67 11.24 52.37 8.29
C SER A 67 12.61 51.85 7.78
N ARG A 68 12.94 51.82 6.49
CA ARG A 68 12.25 52.24 5.26
C ARG A 68 13.05 51.68 4.08
N TRP A 69 12.32 51.33 3.02
CA TRP A 69 12.79 51.07 1.66
C TRP A 69 13.45 52.30 1.00
N ARG A 70 14.46 52.06 0.13
CA ARG A 70 14.89 52.82 -1.08
C ARG A 70 16.08 52.06 -1.71
N SER A 71 16.06 51.49 -2.92
CA SER A 71 15.79 51.98 -4.29
C SER A 71 17.00 52.61 -5.00
N ALA A 72 17.07 52.34 -6.33
CA ALA A 72 17.95 52.85 -7.41
C ALA A 72 19.30 52.12 -7.60
N ALA A 73 19.61 51.45 -8.73
CA ALA A 73 19.51 51.70 -10.19
C ALA A 73 20.76 52.35 -10.81
N SER A 74 21.04 51.94 -12.07
CA SER A 74 21.99 52.52 -13.06
C SER A 74 23.45 52.03 -12.97
N LEU A 75 24.26 51.87 -14.03
CA LEU A 75 24.15 51.75 -15.50
C LEU A 75 25.62 51.66 -16.02
N ARG A 76 25.84 50.95 -17.15
CA ARG A 76 26.96 51.12 -18.14
C ARG A 76 28.40 50.74 -17.70
N SER A 77 29.36 50.40 -18.58
CA SER A 77 29.48 49.90 -19.97
C SER A 77 31.00 49.71 -20.24
N GLU A 78 31.36 49.09 -21.39
CA GLU A 78 32.70 49.02 -22.04
C GLU A 78 33.65 47.90 -21.51
N ASP A 79 34.34 47.08 -22.31
CA ASP A 79 34.74 47.07 -23.74
C ASP A 79 35.15 45.61 -24.14
N LYS A 80 34.74 45.06 -25.32
CA LYS A 80 35.54 44.71 -26.55
C LYS A 80 36.94 44.08 -26.28
N GLN A 81 37.43 43.00 -26.94
CA GLN A 81 37.41 42.57 -28.35
C GLN A 81 38.06 41.14 -28.50
N THR A 82 37.85 40.49 -29.64
CA THR A 82 38.10 39.09 -30.10
C THR A 82 39.55 38.80 -30.64
N PRO A 83 39.85 37.72 -31.44
CA PRO A 83 40.15 36.29 -31.14
C PRO A 83 41.51 35.79 -31.75
N THR A 84 41.93 34.51 -31.60
CA THR A 84 42.69 33.68 -32.62
C THR A 84 43.16 32.28 -32.12
N LEU A 85 43.30 31.36 -33.09
CA LEU A 85 43.58 29.90 -33.05
C LEU A 85 45.08 29.49 -33.01
N SER A 86 45.39 28.28 -32.52
CA SER A 86 46.34 27.25 -33.08
C SER A 86 46.66 26.18 -32.00
N GLU A 87 46.21 24.92 -32.14
CA GLU A 87 46.92 23.75 -32.71
C GLU A 87 48.24 23.33 -32.02
N CYS A 88 48.27 22.14 -31.40
CA CYS A 88 49.13 21.00 -31.84
C CYS A 88 48.86 19.69 -31.06
N SER A 89 48.67 18.60 -31.80
CA SER A 89 48.54 17.20 -31.36
C SER A 89 49.88 16.55 -31.00
N ARG A 90 49.88 15.47 -30.19
CA ARG A 90 50.57 14.20 -30.51
C ARG A 90 50.24 13.04 -29.55
N THR A 91 49.97 11.91 -30.19
CA THR A 91 49.64 10.53 -29.76
C THR A 91 50.90 9.67 -29.52
N LEU A 92 50.81 8.63 -28.67
CA LEU A 92 51.19 7.19 -28.89
C LEU A 92 51.56 6.40 -27.60
N THR A 93 51.07 5.16 -27.59
CA THR A 93 50.99 3.99 -26.66
C THR A 93 52.32 3.22 -26.38
N PRO A 94 52.37 1.97 -25.81
CA PRO A 94 51.97 1.40 -24.49
C PRO A 94 53.03 0.47 -23.77
N VAL A 95 52.85 0.18 -22.45
CA VAL A 95 53.01 -1.06 -21.59
C VAL A 95 54.12 -2.12 -21.93
N PRO A 96 54.92 -2.74 -20.98
CA PRO A 96 54.45 -3.70 -19.94
C PRO A 96 55.22 -3.88 -18.59
N ALA A 97 54.63 -4.75 -17.77
CA ALA A 97 54.79 -5.08 -16.34
C ALA A 97 56.12 -5.71 -15.87
N THR A 98 56.40 -5.66 -14.55
CA THR A 98 56.63 -6.85 -13.68
C THR A 98 57.01 -6.51 -12.21
N HIS A 99 56.40 -7.28 -11.28
CA HIS A 99 56.93 -7.88 -10.03
C HIS A 99 57.24 -7.09 -8.73
N ARG A 100 56.47 -7.49 -7.69
CA ARG A 100 56.82 -8.01 -6.33
C ARG A 100 57.08 -7.08 -5.12
N LEU A 101 56.17 -7.28 -4.15
CA LEU A 101 56.32 -7.66 -2.72
C LEU A 101 56.91 -6.69 -1.67
N ASP A 102 56.03 -6.44 -0.69
CA ASP A 102 56.18 -6.47 0.77
C ASP A 102 56.67 -5.27 1.61
N ALA A 103 56.00 -5.20 2.78
CA ALA A 103 56.35 -4.57 4.06
C ALA A 103 55.73 -3.21 4.44
N VAL A 104 54.52 -3.30 5.01
CA VAL A 104 54.07 -2.75 6.31
C VAL A 104 54.85 -1.57 6.92
N ASN A 105 54.16 -0.45 7.16
CA ASN A 105 54.22 0.26 8.46
C ASN A 105 53.02 1.19 8.70
N VAL A 106 52.54 1.15 9.95
CA VAL A 106 51.36 1.82 10.52
C VAL A 106 51.78 3.09 11.29
N ALA A 107 51.06 4.21 11.11
CA ALA A 107 50.94 5.34 12.06
C ALA A 107 49.76 6.25 11.60
N ILE A 108 48.54 6.16 12.15
CA ILE A 108 47.91 6.90 13.29
C ILE A 108 47.58 8.41 13.00
N VAL A 109 46.32 8.78 13.32
CA VAL A 109 45.66 10.12 13.51
C VAL A 109 45.25 10.80 12.18
N ASP A 110 44.01 11.27 11.91
CA ASP A 110 43.01 11.95 12.73
C ASP A 110 41.60 12.01 12.06
N SER A 111 40.57 12.19 12.91
CA SER A 111 39.28 12.90 12.71
C SER A 111 38.39 12.76 11.45
N ASN A 112 37.29 11.96 11.55
CA ASN A 112 35.89 12.41 11.30
C ASN A 112 34.86 11.25 11.45
N PRO A 113 33.83 11.32 12.32
CA PRO A 113 32.80 10.29 12.43
C PRO A 113 31.58 10.68 11.59
N ARG A 114 31.65 10.53 10.26
CA ARG A 114 30.43 10.63 9.39
C ARG A 114 30.52 9.90 8.05
N THR A 115 31.52 9.03 7.85
CA THR A 115 31.81 8.43 6.53
C THR A 115 32.00 6.91 6.55
N ALA A 116 31.48 6.22 7.58
CA ALA A 116 31.60 4.77 7.73
C ALA A 116 30.22 4.07 7.64
N MET A 117 29.61 4.09 6.45
CA MET A 117 28.47 3.19 6.12
C MET A 117 28.38 2.83 4.61
N LEU A 118 29.52 2.75 3.91
CA LEU A 118 29.57 2.39 2.49
C LEU A 118 30.66 1.37 2.09
N GLN A 119 31.16 0.56 3.04
CA GLN A 119 32.27 -0.37 2.72
C GLN A 119 32.14 -1.79 3.29
N ARG A 120 30.90 -2.26 3.53
CA ARG A 120 30.58 -3.67 3.83
C ARG A 120 29.29 -4.10 3.14
N CYS A 121 29.35 -4.34 1.83
CA CYS A 121 28.45 -5.25 1.10
C CYS A 121 29.16 -5.66 -0.18
N GLY A 122 30.29 -6.36 -0.02
CA GLY A 122 30.85 -7.23 -1.04
C GLY A 122 30.38 -8.65 -0.75
N HIS A 123 29.09 -8.92 -0.97
CA HIS A 123 28.55 -10.27 -1.10
C HIS A 123 27.74 -10.28 -2.39
N GLN A 124 28.25 -11.05 -3.34
CA GLN A 124 27.57 -11.44 -4.57
C GLN A 124 26.23 -12.07 -4.17
N ALA A 125 25.12 -11.40 -4.44
CA ALA A 125 23.82 -12.05 -4.53
C ALA A 125 23.56 -12.27 -6.02
N ALA A 126 23.59 -13.55 -6.42
CA ALA A 126 23.37 -13.98 -7.79
C ALA A 126 21.99 -13.50 -8.28
N ALA A 127 22.00 -12.77 -9.38
CA ALA A 127 20.81 -12.34 -10.08
C ALA A 127 20.31 -13.50 -10.95
N ASN A 128 19.35 -14.26 -10.43
CA ASN A 128 18.62 -15.27 -11.20
C ASN A 128 17.32 -14.66 -11.67
N TYR A 129 17.36 -14.09 -12.86
CA TYR A 129 16.52 -14.41 -14.01
C TYR A 129 16.92 -13.41 -15.12
N HIS A 130 17.40 -13.97 -16.22
CA HIS A 130 17.85 -13.29 -17.42
C HIS A 130 16.85 -12.22 -17.89
N THR A 131 17.22 -10.94 -17.77
CA THR A 131 16.90 -9.94 -18.79
C THR A 131 18.10 -9.01 -18.95
N SER A 132 18.59 -8.93 -20.18
CA SER A 132 19.84 -8.33 -20.62
C SER A 132 19.98 -6.86 -20.22
N LEU A 133 20.97 -6.55 -19.37
CA LEU A 133 21.40 -5.17 -19.09
C LEU A 133 22.95 -5.11 -19.03
N GLU A 134 23.58 -5.41 -20.16
CA GLU A 134 24.92 -4.92 -20.50
C GLU A 134 24.76 -3.80 -21.54
N PHE A 135 25.60 -2.75 -21.44
CA PHE A 135 25.51 -1.41 -22.08
C PHE A 135 24.52 -0.47 -21.36
N VAL A 136 24.92 0.62 -20.69
CA VAL A 136 25.86 1.66 -21.11
C VAL A 136 26.42 2.36 -19.86
N SER A 137 27.70 2.17 -19.58
CA SER A 137 28.52 3.16 -18.86
C SER A 137 29.92 3.07 -19.44
N ASN A 138 30.14 3.76 -20.57
CA ASN A 138 31.40 4.34 -21.02
C ASN A 138 31.21 4.87 -22.45
N ALA A 139 32.01 5.86 -22.82
CA ALA A 139 32.08 6.52 -24.13
C ALA A 139 31.14 7.71 -24.35
N VAL A 140 31.46 8.77 -23.62
CA VAL A 140 31.68 10.10 -24.23
C VAL A 140 32.63 9.93 -25.41
N GLU A 141 32.14 10.04 -26.66
CA GLU A 141 32.79 10.74 -27.79
C GLU A 141 32.03 10.57 -29.11
N THR A 142 31.52 11.71 -29.59
CA THR A 142 31.27 12.13 -30.98
C THR A 142 31.69 11.23 -32.15
N LYS A 143 30.74 10.85 -33.02
CA LYS A 143 30.74 11.22 -34.46
C LYS A 143 29.47 10.82 -35.22
N LYS A 144 28.96 11.79 -36.01
CA LYS A 144 27.96 11.68 -37.09
C LYS A 144 28.31 10.59 -38.12
N VAL A 145 27.33 9.81 -38.59
CA VAL A 145 27.07 9.50 -40.02
C VAL A 145 25.58 9.14 -40.19
N ASP A 146 25.01 9.66 -41.26
CA ASP A 146 23.60 9.65 -41.68
C ASP A 146 23.07 8.32 -42.27
N ALA A 147 21.73 8.26 -42.37
CA ALA A 147 20.91 7.63 -43.41
C ALA A 147 20.43 6.15 -43.27
N ALA A 148 19.13 6.04 -42.96
CA ALA A 148 18.08 5.28 -43.65
C ALA A 148 18.19 3.76 -43.81
N TYR A 149 17.30 3.03 -43.12
CA TYR A 149 16.37 2.06 -43.75
C TYR A 149 15.21 1.69 -42.81
N GLU A 150 13.99 1.74 -43.33
CA GLU A 150 12.75 1.21 -42.74
C GLU A 150 12.75 -0.34 -42.76
N SER A 151 12.31 -0.97 -41.68
CA SER A 151 11.51 -2.21 -41.75
C SER A 151 11.00 -2.62 -40.36
N ASP A 152 9.68 -2.57 -40.18
CA ASP A 152 8.84 -3.58 -39.52
C ASP A 152 9.45 -4.34 -38.32
N GLU A 153 9.16 -3.90 -37.09
CA GLU A 153 9.29 -4.74 -35.90
C GLU A 153 7.92 -4.81 -35.22
N ASP A 154 7.30 -5.98 -35.34
CA ASP A 154 6.18 -6.43 -34.52
C ASP A 154 6.49 -6.13 -33.04
N ILE A 155 5.66 -5.31 -32.40
CA ILE A 155 5.77 -5.02 -30.97
C ILE A 155 5.44 -6.31 -30.22
N ASP A 156 6.47 -7.04 -29.82
CA ASP A 156 6.35 -8.22 -28.98
C ASP A 156 5.74 -7.81 -27.63
N ILE A 157 4.51 -8.27 -27.38
CA ILE A 157 3.71 -7.99 -26.17
C ILE A 157 4.48 -8.35 -24.89
N HIS A 158 5.40 -9.31 -24.97
CA HIS A 158 6.27 -9.68 -23.84
C HIS A 158 7.30 -8.59 -23.50
N SER A 159 7.89 -7.92 -24.49
CA SER A 159 8.85 -6.82 -24.26
C SER A 159 8.16 -5.58 -23.69
N LEU A 160 6.91 -5.34 -24.09
CA LEU A 160 6.07 -4.28 -23.54
C LEU A 160 5.78 -4.54 -22.06
N GLY A 161 5.55 -5.81 -21.70
CA GLY A 161 5.46 -6.28 -20.31
C GLY A 161 6.71 -5.88 -19.53
N GLU A 162 7.89 -6.40 -19.88
CA GLU A 162 9.11 -6.14 -19.13
C GLU A 162 9.46 -4.64 -19.01
N ARG A 163 9.32 -3.88 -20.09
CA ARG A 163 9.52 -2.42 -20.06
C ARG A 163 8.50 -1.73 -19.17
N LEU A 164 7.24 -2.20 -19.13
CA LEU A 164 6.27 -1.71 -18.17
C LEU A 164 6.77 -1.95 -16.74
N THR A 165 7.42 -3.08 -16.43
CA THR A 165 7.83 -3.43 -15.06
C THR A 165 8.87 -2.48 -14.52
N ASP A 166 9.96 -2.28 -15.26
CA ASP A 166 11.06 -1.44 -14.85
C ASP A 166 10.60 0.02 -14.70
N VAL A 167 9.73 0.42 -15.62
CA VAL A 167 9.09 1.72 -15.62
C VAL A 167 8.11 1.85 -14.45
N LEU A 168 7.38 0.79 -14.09
CA LEU A 168 6.45 0.75 -12.96
C LEU A 168 7.15 0.66 -11.61
N GLU A 169 8.31 0.02 -11.54
CA GLU A 169 9.12 -0.04 -10.31
C GLU A 169 9.80 1.31 -10.07
N SER A 170 10.30 1.97 -11.13
CA SER A 170 10.95 3.29 -11.07
C SER A 170 9.98 4.46 -10.75
N SER A 171 8.84 4.56 -11.43
CA SER A 171 7.59 4.20 -10.75
C SER A 171 7.35 4.51 -9.29
N LEU A 172 6.98 3.44 -8.64
CA LEU A 172 6.71 3.36 -7.23
C LEU A 172 7.88 3.90 -6.39
N ARG A 173 9.15 3.74 -6.84
CA ARG A 173 10.32 4.39 -6.23
C ARG A 173 10.23 5.92 -6.26
N GLY A 174 9.77 6.51 -7.35
CA GLY A 174 9.56 7.95 -7.49
C GLY A 174 8.31 8.49 -6.78
N ALA A 175 7.23 7.69 -6.68
CA ALA A 175 6.07 8.06 -5.87
C ALA A 175 6.43 8.06 -4.37
N ALA A 176 7.23 7.08 -3.94
CA ALA A 176 7.84 7.06 -2.62
C ALA A 176 8.81 8.24 -2.41
N SER A 177 9.57 8.65 -3.43
CA SER A 177 10.48 9.80 -3.31
C SER A 177 9.78 11.16 -3.29
N VAL A 178 8.60 11.28 -3.93
CA VAL A 178 7.75 12.48 -3.88
C VAL A 178 7.10 12.65 -2.50
N SER A 179 6.77 11.55 -1.81
CA SER A 179 6.40 11.60 -0.39
C SER A 179 7.59 11.88 0.55
N GLN A 180 8.83 11.78 0.08
CA GLN A 180 10.06 11.94 0.87
C GLN A 180 10.72 13.32 0.78
N ARG A 181 10.22 14.25 -0.05
CA ARG A 181 10.80 15.62 -0.15
C ARG A 181 10.18 16.58 0.87
N GLY A 182 10.52 16.36 2.15
CA GLY A 182 10.22 17.28 3.25
C GLY A 182 10.52 16.65 4.61
N GLU A 183 11.64 17.04 5.21
CA GLU A 183 12.20 16.54 6.47
C GLU A 183 11.23 16.66 7.67
N ALA A 184 10.74 15.52 8.14
CA ALA A 184 10.54 15.15 9.54
C ALA A 184 10.15 13.66 9.56
N ASN A 185 10.97 12.79 10.18
CA ASN A 185 10.59 11.39 10.37
C ASN A 185 9.18 11.33 10.97
N ASN A 186 8.30 10.52 10.37
CA ASN A 186 6.93 10.41 10.87
C ASN A 186 6.96 9.74 12.24
N THR A 187 6.52 10.47 13.27
CA THR A 187 6.26 9.88 14.59
C THR A 187 5.19 8.80 14.48
N LEU A 188 5.19 7.84 15.41
CA LEU A 188 4.18 6.78 15.47
C LEU A 188 2.73 7.33 15.34
N GLY A 189 2.41 8.43 16.03
CA GLY A 189 1.09 9.06 15.91
C GLY A 189 0.75 9.57 14.50
N ARG A 190 1.72 10.14 13.78
CA ARG A 190 1.54 10.58 12.38
C ARG A 190 1.39 9.39 11.44
N ALA A 191 2.17 8.33 11.64
CA ALA A 191 2.06 7.10 10.87
C ALA A 191 0.67 6.45 11.03
N ALA A 192 0.17 6.35 12.28
CA ALA A 192 -1.17 5.85 12.56
C ALA A 192 -2.26 6.72 11.90
N PHE A 193 -2.13 8.05 11.97
CA PHE A 193 -3.05 8.97 11.30
C PHE A 193 -3.03 8.82 9.77
N HIS A 194 -1.86 8.61 9.17
CA HIS A 194 -1.74 8.38 7.72
C HIS A 194 -2.40 7.07 7.28
N ILE A 195 -2.22 5.98 8.04
CA ILE A 195 -2.91 4.72 7.77
C ILE A 195 -4.41 4.89 7.96
N PHE A 196 -4.84 5.52 9.05
CA PHE A 196 -6.25 5.80 9.32
C PHE A 196 -6.91 6.58 8.19
N LYS A 197 -6.32 7.72 7.83
CA LYS A 197 -6.80 8.57 6.73
C LYS A 197 -6.74 7.86 5.37
N GLY A 198 -5.77 6.97 5.17
CA GLY A 198 -5.63 6.19 3.94
C GLY A 198 -6.74 5.15 3.76
N ASN A 199 -7.30 4.63 4.85
CA ASN A 199 -8.38 3.65 4.81
C ASN A 199 -9.77 4.29 4.93
N VAL A 200 -9.93 5.29 5.81
CA VAL A 200 -11.21 5.97 6.05
C VAL A 200 -11.49 6.98 4.96
N GLY A 201 -12.28 6.56 3.97
CA GLY A 201 -12.69 7.36 2.83
C GLY A 201 -14.17 7.19 2.49
N ALA A 202 -14.50 7.33 1.20
CA ALA A 202 -15.88 7.28 0.71
C ALA A 202 -16.60 5.96 1.01
N GLY A 203 -15.87 4.84 1.05
CA GLY A 203 -16.43 3.51 1.20
C GLY A 203 -17.18 3.30 2.51
N VAL A 204 -16.83 4.01 3.58
CA VAL A 204 -17.50 3.88 4.89
C VAL A 204 -19.01 4.15 4.79
N PHE A 205 -19.40 5.12 3.96
CA PHE A 205 -20.80 5.55 3.80
C PHE A 205 -21.64 4.61 2.93
N LEU A 206 -21.02 3.60 2.31
CA LEU A 206 -21.68 2.54 1.54
C LEU A 206 -21.91 1.28 2.38
N LEU A 207 -21.17 1.12 3.49
CA LEU A 207 -21.13 -0.12 4.29
C LEU A 207 -22.52 -0.61 4.72
N SER A 208 -23.35 0.28 5.25
CA SER A 208 -24.68 -0.07 5.76
C SER A 208 -25.59 -0.63 4.67
N THR A 209 -25.39 -0.22 3.41
CA THR A 209 -26.24 -0.68 2.28
C THR A 209 -26.09 -2.17 2.00
N TYR A 210 -24.90 -2.73 2.23
CA TYR A 210 -24.63 -4.13 1.95
C TYR A 210 -25.33 -5.06 2.94
N TYR A 211 -25.59 -4.63 4.18
CA TYR A 211 -26.19 -5.49 5.21
C TYR A 211 -27.56 -6.06 4.81
N LYS A 212 -28.24 -5.47 3.82
CA LYS A 212 -29.43 -6.05 3.18
C LYS A 212 -29.19 -7.44 2.58
N ASP A 213 -27.98 -7.70 2.10
CA ASP A 213 -27.59 -8.96 1.44
C ASP A 213 -27.08 -10.04 2.44
N ALA A 214 -27.06 -9.77 3.75
CA ALA A 214 -26.57 -10.71 4.76
C ALA A 214 -27.44 -10.76 6.04
N GLY A 215 -28.09 -9.64 6.39
CA GLY A 215 -28.72 -9.42 7.70
C GLY A 215 -27.73 -8.92 8.75
N TYR A 216 -28.25 -8.38 9.85
CA TYR A 216 -27.42 -7.72 10.87
C TYR A 216 -26.57 -8.70 11.70
N GLY A 217 -27.06 -9.92 11.93
CA GLY A 217 -26.36 -10.94 12.72
C GLY A 217 -25.22 -11.58 11.95
N VAL A 218 -25.53 -12.15 10.78
CA VAL A 218 -24.51 -12.76 9.90
C VAL A 218 -23.58 -11.70 9.32
N GLY A 219 -24.09 -10.52 8.96
CA GLY A 219 -23.27 -9.40 8.50
C GLY A 219 -22.24 -8.96 9.54
N PHE A 220 -22.62 -8.82 10.82
CA PHE A 220 -21.67 -8.48 11.90
C PHE A 220 -20.53 -9.50 11.99
N LEU A 221 -20.87 -10.80 12.01
CA LEU A 221 -19.88 -11.88 12.09
C LEU A 221 -18.94 -11.87 10.90
N LEU A 222 -19.47 -11.74 9.67
CA LEU A 222 -18.68 -11.75 8.45
C LEU A 222 -17.73 -10.54 8.35
N VAL A 223 -18.19 -9.33 8.68
CA VAL A 223 -17.34 -8.13 8.63
C VAL A 223 -16.25 -8.19 9.70
N PHE A 224 -16.57 -8.73 10.89
CA PHE A 224 -15.59 -8.96 11.93
C PHE A 224 -14.49 -9.94 11.47
N LEU A 225 -14.88 -11.10 10.93
CA LEU A 225 -13.93 -12.10 10.42
C LEU A 225 -13.12 -11.57 9.23
N LEU A 226 -13.75 -10.85 8.32
CA LEU A 226 -13.09 -10.18 7.20
C LEU A 226 -12.06 -9.16 7.72
N GLY A 227 -12.40 -8.37 8.73
CA GLY A 227 -11.49 -7.43 9.36
C GLY A 227 -10.26 -8.09 10.00
N VAL A 228 -10.44 -9.22 10.69
CA VAL A 228 -9.32 -10.01 11.23
C VAL A 228 -8.42 -10.53 10.11
N LEU A 229 -9.01 -11.09 9.04
CA LEU A 229 -8.29 -11.58 7.87
C LEU A 229 -7.48 -10.45 7.21
N MET A 230 -8.09 -9.27 7.03
CA MET A 230 -7.46 -8.09 6.46
C MET A 230 -6.26 -7.61 7.29
N ILE A 231 -6.37 -7.63 8.62
CA ILE A 231 -5.27 -7.30 9.52
C ILE A 231 -4.14 -8.32 9.37
N ASP A 232 -4.44 -9.62 9.35
CA ASP A 232 -3.44 -10.67 9.13
C ASP A 232 -2.70 -10.47 7.80
N CYS A 233 -3.42 -10.17 6.72
CA CYS A 233 -2.84 -9.94 5.39
C CYS A 233 -1.94 -8.70 5.36
N ALA A 234 -2.37 -7.58 5.95
CA ALA A 234 -1.53 -6.39 6.06
C ALA A 234 -0.25 -6.66 6.87
N LEU A 235 -0.35 -7.41 7.96
CA LEU A 235 0.81 -7.80 8.78
C LEU A 235 1.75 -8.77 8.05
N ALA A 236 1.21 -9.70 7.24
CA ALA A 236 2.02 -10.55 6.38
C ALA A 236 2.84 -9.72 5.39
N LEU A 237 2.22 -8.75 4.72
CA LEU A 237 2.92 -7.85 3.80
C LEU A 237 4.06 -7.09 4.50
N VAL A 238 3.80 -6.51 5.68
CA VAL A 238 4.82 -5.78 6.45
C VAL A 238 5.96 -6.71 6.86
N ARG A 239 5.65 -7.92 7.36
CA ARG A 239 6.67 -8.91 7.74
C ARG A 239 7.50 -9.35 6.54
N SER A 240 6.87 -9.57 5.38
CA SER A 240 7.59 -9.94 4.16
C SER A 240 8.57 -8.85 3.75
N LYS A 241 8.14 -7.58 3.75
CA LYS A 241 9.04 -6.44 3.51
C LYS A 241 10.19 -6.42 4.51
N GLN A 242 9.89 -6.55 5.80
CA GLN A 242 10.89 -6.48 6.88
C GLN A 242 11.91 -7.62 6.80
N LYS A 243 11.52 -8.82 6.34
CA LYS A 243 12.43 -9.96 6.16
C LYS A 243 13.36 -9.79 4.95
N ILE A 244 12.89 -9.15 3.88
CA ILE A 244 13.72 -8.84 2.71
C ILE A 244 14.83 -7.86 3.08
N ASP A 245 14.51 -6.83 3.88
CA ASP A 245 15.45 -5.81 4.37
C ASP A 245 16.33 -5.13 3.29
N LEU A 246 15.84 -5.05 2.05
CA LEU A 246 16.53 -4.38 0.95
C LEU A 246 15.98 -2.96 0.73
N LEU A 247 16.88 -1.96 0.73
CA LEU A 247 16.53 -0.55 0.53
C LEU A 247 15.86 -0.26 -0.82
N ILE A 248 16.03 -1.13 -1.81
CA ILE A 248 15.41 -1.02 -3.15
C ILE A 248 13.95 -1.50 -3.15
N VAL A 249 13.59 -2.43 -2.25
CA VAL A 249 12.25 -3.03 -2.16
C VAL A 249 11.40 -2.22 -1.18
N ARG A 250 10.81 -1.13 -1.69
CA ARG A 250 10.04 -0.17 -0.87
C ARG A 250 8.53 -0.31 -1.01
N THR A 251 8.06 -0.78 -2.15
CA THR A 251 6.64 -0.70 -2.51
C THR A 251 6.01 -2.07 -2.60
N TYR A 252 4.69 -2.11 -2.49
CA TYR A 252 3.98 -3.36 -2.44
C TYR A 252 4.23 -4.25 -3.68
N PRO A 253 4.14 -3.73 -4.92
CA PRO A 253 4.52 -4.49 -6.10
C PRO A 253 5.98 -4.94 -6.13
N ALA A 254 6.91 -4.16 -5.55
CA ALA A 254 8.33 -4.55 -5.49
C ALA A 254 8.56 -5.72 -4.51
N VAL A 255 7.85 -5.75 -3.39
CA VAL A 255 7.87 -6.89 -2.46
C VAL A 255 7.32 -8.14 -3.15
N VAL A 256 6.23 -7.99 -3.89
CA VAL A 256 5.67 -9.08 -4.71
C VAL A 256 6.65 -9.53 -5.78
N GLY A 257 7.29 -8.62 -6.51
CA GLY A 257 8.25 -8.95 -7.56
C GLY A 257 9.46 -9.69 -7.04
N HIS A 258 9.98 -9.29 -5.87
CA HIS A 258 11.14 -9.92 -5.26
C HIS A 258 10.87 -11.35 -4.78
N ILE A 259 9.65 -11.66 -4.29
CA ILE A 259 9.32 -12.96 -3.71
C ILE A 259 8.58 -13.88 -4.71
N LEU A 260 7.72 -13.33 -5.55
CA LEU A 260 6.78 -14.06 -6.40
C LEU A 260 7.04 -13.85 -7.91
N GLY A 261 8.02 -13.02 -8.28
CA GLY A 261 8.43 -12.79 -9.65
C GLY A 261 7.70 -11.65 -10.38
N SER A 262 8.24 -11.28 -11.54
CA SER A 262 7.81 -10.12 -12.33
C SER A 262 6.33 -10.18 -12.75
N THR A 263 5.82 -11.36 -13.13
CA THR A 263 4.42 -11.54 -13.55
C THR A 263 3.42 -11.12 -12.47
N LEU A 264 3.65 -11.52 -11.21
CA LEU A 264 2.77 -11.16 -10.11
C LEU A 264 2.98 -9.70 -9.66
N MET A 265 4.18 -9.15 -9.84
CA MET A 265 4.43 -7.72 -9.68
C MET A 265 3.60 -6.89 -10.66
N HIS A 266 3.60 -7.26 -11.95
CA HIS A 266 2.76 -6.63 -12.98
C HIS A 266 1.29 -6.70 -12.66
N PHE A 267 0.82 -7.86 -12.23
CA PHE A 267 -0.57 -8.05 -11.89
C PHE A 267 -0.98 -7.22 -10.67
N THR A 268 -0.13 -7.14 -9.64
CA THR A 268 -0.35 -6.28 -8.46
C THR A 268 -0.40 -4.81 -8.86
N ASN A 269 0.51 -4.41 -9.74
CA ASN A 269 0.56 -3.08 -10.32
C ASN A 269 -0.70 -2.71 -11.12
N PHE A 270 -1.12 -3.58 -12.04
CA PHE A 270 -2.36 -3.43 -12.78
C PHE A 270 -3.55 -3.31 -11.82
N SER A 271 -3.61 -4.19 -10.82
CA SER A 271 -4.68 -4.20 -9.83
C SER A 271 -4.74 -2.88 -9.06
N LEU A 272 -3.59 -2.32 -8.65
CA LEU A 272 -3.50 -1.00 -8.00
C LEU A 272 -3.98 0.12 -8.93
N ILE A 273 -3.56 0.15 -10.20
CA ILE A 273 -4.04 1.19 -11.15
C ILE A 273 -5.56 1.08 -11.32
N PHE A 274 -6.04 -0.15 -11.53
CA PHE A 274 -7.43 -0.43 -11.80
C PHE A 274 -8.32 -0.02 -10.62
N THR A 275 -7.96 -0.38 -9.38
CA THR A 275 -8.73 0.04 -8.21
C THR A 275 -8.71 1.55 -8.03
N GLN A 276 -7.55 2.21 -8.22
CA GLN A 276 -7.43 3.66 -8.06
C GLN A 276 -8.28 4.43 -9.08
N PHE A 277 -8.27 4.03 -10.34
CA PHE A 277 -9.15 4.60 -11.36
C PHE A 277 -10.62 4.23 -11.14
N GLY A 278 -10.90 3.04 -10.61
CA GLY A 278 -12.23 2.66 -10.11
C GLY A 278 -12.74 3.62 -9.03
N PHE A 279 -11.90 4.00 -8.06
CA PHE A 279 -12.24 4.98 -7.03
C PHE A 279 -12.53 6.35 -7.61
N CYS A 280 -11.80 6.79 -8.63
CA CYS A 280 -12.10 8.04 -9.35
C CYS A 280 -13.53 8.04 -9.91
N VAL A 281 -13.96 6.93 -10.53
CA VAL A 281 -15.31 6.75 -11.05
C VAL A 281 -16.34 6.77 -9.91
N VAL A 282 -16.11 6.02 -8.82
CA VAL A 282 -17.00 6.03 -7.64
C VAL A 282 -17.14 7.44 -7.06
N TYR A 283 -16.06 8.20 -6.95
CA TYR A 283 -16.12 9.55 -6.37
C TYR A 283 -16.94 10.50 -7.24
N ILE A 284 -16.80 10.45 -8.57
CA ILE A 284 -17.60 11.25 -9.48
C ILE A 284 -19.07 10.84 -9.41
N GLN A 285 -19.38 9.53 -9.48
CA GLN A 285 -20.76 9.06 -9.39
C GLN A 285 -21.41 9.48 -8.07
N TYR A 286 -20.67 9.30 -6.97
CA TYR A 286 -21.20 9.50 -5.63
C TYR A 286 -21.36 10.98 -5.28
N ALA A 287 -20.40 11.83 -5.65
CA ALA A 287 -20.54 13.28 -5.50
C ALA A 287 -21.73 13.80 -6.33
N SER A 288 -21.85 13.34 -7.57
CA SER A 288 -22.96 13.73 -8.45
C SER A 288 -24.31 13.29 -7.90
N SER A 289 -24.39 12.10 -7.29
CA SER A 289 -25.59 11.61 -6.61
C SER A 289 -25.97 12.49 -5.40
N MET A 290 -24.99 12.91 -4.58
CA MET A 290 -25.24 13.84 -3.48
C MET A 290 -25.81 15.17 -3.96
N PHE A 291 -25.20 15.78 -4.98
CA PHE A 291 -25.66 17.06 -5.53
C PHE A 291 -27.02 16.93 -6.24
N THR A 292 -27.29 15.78 -6.87
CA THR A 292 -28.56 15.55 -7.58
C THR A 292 -29.70 15.43 -6.58
N ALA A 293 -29.47 14.71 -5.49
CA ALA A 293 -30.42 14.59 -4.40
C ALA A 293 -30.68 15.94 -3.71
N LEU A 294 -29.65 16.78 -3.55
CA LEU A 294 -29.78 18.14 -3.02
C LEU A 294 -30.70 19.02 -3.87
N LEU A 295 -30.62 18.92 -5.20
CA LEU A 295 -31.47 19.67 -6.13
C LEU A 295 -32.87 19.06 -6.31
N SER A 296 -33.14 17.90 -5.68
CA SER A 296 -34.39 17.14 -5.85
C SER A 296 -34.78 16.91 -7.33
N ALA A 297 -33.77 16.75 -8.20
CA ALA A 297 -33.96 16.75 -9.64
C ALA A 297 -33.04 15.74 -10.33
N THR A 298 -33.47 14.49 -10.36
CA THR A 298 -32.76 13.33 -10.92
C THR A 298 -32.29 13.53 -12.36
N GLN A 299 -33.05 14.28 -13.16
CA GLN A 299 -32.71 14.63 -14.55
C GLN A 299 -31.38 15.40 -14.69
N PHE A 300 -30.89 16.05 -13.63
CA PHE A 300 -29.62 16.78 -13.67
C PHE A 300 -28.41 15.90 -13.35
N TYR A 301 -28.56 14.59 -13.10
CA TYR A 301 -27.44 13.72 -12.74
C TYR A 301 -26.27 13.82 -13.73
N GLN A 302 -26.54 13.70 -15.04
CA GLN A 302 -25.51 13.80 -16.07
C GLN A 302 -24.83 15.17 -16.09
N LEU A 303 -25.60 16.25 -15.87
CA LEU A 303 -25.05 17.60 -15.73
C LEU A 303 -24.15 17.71 -14.50
N LEU A 304 -24.53 17.12 -13.37
CA LEU A 304 -23.72 17.15 -12.15
C LEU A 304 -22.48 16.26 -12.25
N VAL A 305 -22.52 15.17 -13.02
CA VAL A 305 -21.32 14.41 -13.41
C VAL A 305 -20.38 15.29 -14.22
N PHE A 306 -20.91 15.99 -15.25
CA PHE A 306 -20.11 16.93 -16.03
C PHE A 306 -19.49 18.06 -15.18
N LEU A 307 -20.26 18.65 -14.27
CA LEU A 307 -19.76 19.66 -13.33
C LEU A 307 -18.72 19.09 -12.36
N SER A 308 -18.91 17.87 -11.86
CA SER A 308 -17.95 17.18 -11.01
C SER A 308 -16.62 16.94 -11.74
N VAL A 309 -16.69 16.51 -13.00
CA VAL A 309 -15.51 16.38 -13.89
C VAL A 309 -14.83 17.73 -14.07
N LEU A 310 -15.60 18.79 -14.33
CA LEU A 310 -15.07 20.15 -14.49
C LEU A 310 -14.38 20.66 -13.21
N MET A 311 -14.86 20.27 -12.04
CA MET A 311 -14.24 20.62 -10.75
C MET A 311 -12.95 19.84 -10.47
N VAL A 312 -12.90 18.54 -10.77
CA VAL A 312 -11.69 17.73 -10.55
C VAL A 312 -10.61 17.96 -11.60
N MET A 313 -11.02 18.39 -12.80
CA MET A 313 -10.13 18.65 -13.94
C MET A 313 -8.96 19.59 -13.59
N PRO A 314 -9.16 20.82 -13.07
CA PRO A 314 -8.04 21.69 -12.69
C PRO A 314 -7.16 21.06 -11.61
N MET A 315 -7.74 20.33 -10.64
CA MET A 315 -6.96 19.67 -9.59
C MET A 315 -6.04 18.59 -10.16
N SER A 316 -6.49 17.88 -11.20
CA SER A 316 -5.69 16.86 -11.89
C SER A 316 -4.61 17.44 -12.80
N LEU A 317 -4.87 18.60 -13.44
CA LEU A 317 -3.90 19.27 -14.32
C LEU A 317 -2.76 19.87 -13.51
N PHE A 318 -3.07 20.51 -12.39
CA PHE A 318 -2.09 21.09 -11.48
C PHE A 318 -1.53 20.09 -10.47
N SER A 319 -1.57 18.79 -10.78
CA SER A 319 -1.13 17.72 -9.87
C SER A 319 0.36 17.79 -9.50
N HIS A 320 1.15 18.60 -10.20
CA HIS A 320 2.55 18.90 -9.86
C HIS A 320 2.68 19.74 -8.58
N ASN A 321 1.69 20.58 -8.28
CA ASN A 321 1.66 21.42 -7.09
C ASN A 321 1.16 20.63 -5.86
N MET A 322 2.03 19.78 -5.32
CA MET A 322 1.74 18.92 -4.17
C MET A 322 1.17 19.68 -2.95
N ARG A 323 1.50 20.97 -2.77
CA ARG A 323 0.96 21.80 -1.68
C ARG A 323 -0.55 21.98 -1.77
N MET A 324 -1.09 22.31 -2.96
CA MET A 324 -2.52 22.56 -3.14
C MET A 324 -3.33 21.29 -2.88
N LEU A 325 -2.81 20.16 -3.34
CA LEU A 325 -3.45 18.86 -3.09
C LEU A 325 -3.38 18.45 -1.62
N ALA A 326 -2.27 18.72 -0.93
CA ALA A 326 -2.18 18.47 0.50
C ALA A 326 -3.25 19.25 1.29
N TYR A 327 -3.49 20.53 0.94
CA TYR A 327 -4.56 21.31 1.55
C TYR A 327 -5.96 20.77 1.21
N ALA A 328 -6.24 20.44 -0.05
CA ALA A 328 -7.51 19.84 -0.45
C ALA A 328 -7.78 18.53 0.31
N SER A 329 -6.76 17.69 0.44
CA SER A 329 -6.81 16.44 1.20
C SER A 329 -7.07 16.66 2.70
N MET A 330 -6.54 17.73 3.30
CA MET A 330 -6.83 18.07 4.70
C MET A 330 -8.28 18.52 4.87
N ILE A 331 -8.79 19.37 3.96
CA ILE A 331 -10.19 19.82 3.97
C ILE A 331 -11.13 18.61 3.79
N ALA A 332 -10.82 17.73 2.84
CA ALA A 332 -11.58 16.52 2.59
C ALA A 332 -11.68 15.64 3.85
N ALA A 333 -10.56 15.44 4.56
CA ALA A 333 -10.54 14.65 5.79
C ALA A 333 -11.40 15.27 6.91
N VAL A 334 -11.40 16.61 7.05
CA VAL A 334 -12.28 17.31 8.00
C VAL A 334 -13.75 17.09 7.62
N PHE A 335 -14.10 17.21 6.34
CA PHE A 335 -15.47 16.97 5.88
C PHE A 335 -15.90 15.52 6.10
N VAL A 336 -15.06 14.52 5.79
CA VAL A 336 -15.35 13.11 6.07
C VAL A 336 -15.59 12.89 7.56
N ALA A 337 -14.77 13.47 8.44
CA ALA A 337 -14.96 13.34 9.89
C ALA A 337 -16.28 13.97 10.36
N LEU A 338 -16.65 15.16 9.86
CA LEU A 338 -17.92 15.80 10.16
C LEU A 338 -19.12 14.99 9.64
N VAL A 339 -19.00 14.43 8.43
CA VAL A 339 -20.07 13.60 7.85
C VAL A 339 -20.23 12.31 8.64
N LEU A 340 -19.13 11.66 9.01
CA LEU A 340 -19.15 10.45 9.82
C LEU A 340 -19.80 10.70 11.19
N ALA A 341 -19.39 11.76 11.88
CA ALA A 341 -19.98 12.13 13.17
C ALA A 341 -21.47 12.48 13.07
N GLY A 342 -21.86 13.25 12.05
CA GLY A 342 -23.25 13.64 11.84
C GLY A 342 -24.14 12.47 11.40
N ALA A 343 -23.64 11.58 10.54
CA ALA A 343 -24.36 10.36 10.15
C ALA A 343 -24.60 9.45 11.36
N VAL A 344 -23.58 9.20 12.18
CA VAL A 344 -23.75 8.44 13.44
C VAL A 344 -24.75 9.12 14.37
N GLY A 345 -24.73 10.45 14.47
CA GLY A 345 -25.69 11.22 15.26
C GLY A 345 -27.14 11.00 14.80
N GLU A 346 -27.39 11.07 13.49
CA GLU A 346 -28.71 10.82 12.90
C GLU A 346 -29.14 9.35 13.02
N GLU A 347 -28.20 8.39 12.91
CA GLU A 347 -28.50 6.98 13.11
C GLU A 347 -28.92 6.68 14.56
N LEU A 348 -28.20 7.24 15.55
CA LEU A 348 -28.53 7.10 16.97
C LEU A 348 -29.85 7.79 17.31
N ASP A 349 -30.09 8.99 16.80
CA ASP A 349 -31.35 9.71 17.01
C ASP A 349 -32.53 8.93 16.43
N TYR A 350 -32.41 8.45 15.19
CA TYR A 350 -33.43 7.64 14.54
C TYR A 350 -33.72 6.36 15.34
N LEU A 351 -32.68 5.62 15.72
CA LEU A 351 -32.83 4.37 16.48
C LEU A 351 -33.44 4.62 17.86
N SER A 352 -33.10 5.72 18.52
CA SER A 352 -33.65 6.08 19.84
C SER A 352 -35.11 6.50 19.79
N THR A 353 -35.54 7.16 18.71
CA THR A 353 -36.90 7.71 18.56
C THR A 353 -37.87 6.76 17.91
N ARG A 354 -37.42 5.93 16.96
CA ARG A 354 -38.26 5.04 16.14
C ARG A 354 -37.98 3.55 16.35
N GLY A 355 -36.88 3.20 17.03
CA GLY A 355 -36.44 1.81 17.14
C GLY A 355 -35.82 1.29 15.86
N VAL A 356 -35.66 -0.04 15.79
CA VAL A 356 -35.07 -0.73 14.63
C VAL A 356 -36.00 -0.58 13.41
N SER A 357 -35.43 -0.22 12.26
CA SER A 357 -36.18 0.00 11.02
C SER A 357 -36.91 -1.25 10.53
N GLN A 358 -37.99 -1.04 9.79
CA GLN A 358 -38.69 -2.15 9.13
C GLN A 358 -37.82 -2.78 8.04
N GLY A 359 -37.97 -4.11 7.87
CA GLY A 359 -37.22 -4.89 6.88
C GLY A 359 -35.79 -5.26 7.28
N THR A 360 -35.32 -4.91 8.48
CA THR A 360 -34.04 -5.44 8.99
C THR A 360 -34.21 -6.89 9.43
N VAL A 361 -33.38 -7.78 8.89
CA VAL A 361 -33.42 -9.22 9.20
C VAL A 361 -32.16 -9.66 9.92
N PHE A 362 -32.26 -10.67 10.79
CA PHE A 362 -31.09 -11.23 11.48
C PHE A 362 -30.13 -11.92 10.51
N PHE A 363 -30.70 -12.65 9.55
CA PHE A 363 -30.00 -13.40 8.53
C PHE A 363 -30.82 -13.39 7.24
N GLU A 364 -30.18 -13.04 6.13
CA GLU A 364 -30.74 -13.13 4.79
C GLU A 364 -30.09 -14.31 4.03
N PRO A 365 -30.83 -15.38 3.71
CA PRO A 365 -30.28 -16.57 3.07
C PRO A 365 -30.10 -16.36 1.54
N THR A 366 -29.20 -15.46 1.15
CA THR A 366 -28.93 -15.13 -0.26
C THR A 366 -27.45 -15.31 -0.62
N MET A 367 -27.18 -15.64 -1.89
CA MET A 367 -25.82 -15.70 -2.41
C MET A 367 -25.21 -14.31 -2.66
N ARG A 368 -26.04 -13.24 -2.60
CA ARG A 368 -25.59 -11.85 -2.59
C ARG A 368 -24.72 -11.50 -1.38
N ILE A 369 -24.60 -12.41 -0.40
CA ILE A 369 -23.58 -12.35 0.66
C ILE A 369 -22.14 -12.19 0.12
N LEU A 370 -21.88 -12.64 -1.11
CA LEU A 370 -20.59 -12.42 -1.78
C LEU A 370 -20.43 -10.97 -2.25
N VAL A 371 -21.51 -10.33 -2.70
CA VAL A 371 -21.55 -8.89 -2.98
C VAL A 371 -21.32 -8.11 -1.68
N PHE A 372 -21.95 -8.54 -0.57
CA PHE A 372 -21.69 -8.01 0.76
C PHE A 372 -20.21 -8.05 1.14
N ILE A 373 -19.58 -9.23 1.07
CA ILE A 373 -18.16 -9.39 1.41
C ILE A 373 -17.30 -8.47 0.52
N SER A 374 -17.54 -8.47 -0.80
CA SER A 374 -16.77 -7.65 -1.74
C SER A 374 -16.95 -6.13 -1.53
N GLY A 375 -18.15 -5.67 -1.17
CA GLY A 375 -18.42 -4.26 -0.86
C GLY A 375 -17.73 -3.80 0.42
N HIS A 376 -17.67 -4.66 1.43
CA HIS A 376 -16.88 -4.41 2.63
C HIS A 376 -15.37 -4.46 2.36
N MET A 377 -14.91 -5.36 1.49
CA MET A 377 -13.53 -5.41 1.04
C MET A 377 -13.12 -4.11 0.35
N PHE A 378 -13.95 -3.61 -0.57
CA PHE A 378 -13.74 -2.30 -1.20
C PHE A 378 -13.50 -1.19 -0.17
N SER A 379 -14.32 -1.13 0.88
CA SER A 379 -14.20 -0.09 1.89
C SER A 379 -12.96 -0.24 2.78
N LEU A 380 -12.51 -1.48 3.01
CA LEU A 380 -11.32 -1.82 3.77
C LEU A 380 -10.03 -1.76 2.93
N GLU A 381 -10.10 -1.30 1.68
CA GLU A 381 -8.92 -1.08 0.86
C GLU A 381 -8.10 0.09 1.43
N GLY A 382 -6.90 -0.23 1.90
CA GLY A 382 -5.87 0.74 2.24
C GLY A 382 -4.50 0.09 2.38
N ILE A 383 -4.34 -1.12 1.83
CA ILE A 383 -3.10 -1.89 1.92
C ILE A 383 -1.96 -1.20 1.15
N GLY A 384 -2.29 -0.46 0.09
CA GLY A 384 -1.35 0.34 -0.68
C GLY A 384 -0.66 1.46 0.11
N VAL A 385 -1.25 1.90 1.24
CA VAL A 385 -0.71 2.98 2.09
C VAL A 385 0.27 2.46 3.14
N VAL A 386 0.19 1.19 3.49
CA VAL A 386 0.95 0.60 4.63
C VAL A 386 2.47 0.74 4.42
N LEU A 387 3.01 0.25 3.31
CA LEU A 387 4.46 0.29 3.07
C LEU A 387 5.01 1.70 2.83
N PRO A 388 4.34 2.61 2.08
CA PRO A 388 4.75 4.00 2.00
C PRO A 388 4.87 4.68 3.38
N VAL A 389 3.93 4.41 4.30
CA VAL A 389 3.99 4.93 5.68
C VAL A 389 5.19 4.35 6.43
N GLU A 390 5.43 3.04 6.35
CA GLU A 390 6.59 2.40 6.97
C GLU A 390 7.91 3.03 6.53
N ASN A 391 8.05 3.28 5.22
CA ASN A 391 9.28 3.84 4.64
C ASN A 391 9.53 5.31 5.03
N SER A 392 8.52 6.00 5.54
CA SER A 392 8.62 7.37 6.05
C SER A 392 9.01 7.44 7.54
N MET A 393 9.04 6.29 8.22
CA MET A 393 9.39 6.22 9.63
C MET A 393 10.90 6.09 9.86
N ALA A 394 11.34 6.65 10.99
CA ALA A 394 12.71 6.51 11.47
C ALA A 394 13.05 5.04 11.70
N ALA A 395 14.32 4.66 11.52
CA ALA A 395 14.74 3.27 11.65
C ALA A 395 14.46 2.72 13.06
N GLU A 396 14.58 3.56 14.09
CA GLU A 396 14.28 3.22 15.49
C GLU A 396 12.81 2.85 15.75
N ASP A 397 11.86 3.39 14.97
CA ASP A 397 10.42 3.17 15.18
C ASP A 397 9.86 2.00 14.34
N ARG A 398 10.60 1.52 13.33
CA ARG A 398 10.16 0.43 12.44
C ARG A 398 9.79 -0.87 13.16
N PRO A 399 10.49 -1.32 14.23
CA PRO A 399 10.10 -2.53 14.96
C PRO A 399 8.69 -2.43 15.57
N GLN A 400 8.24 -1.22 15.90
CA GLN A 400 6.91 -0.98 16.47
C GLN A 400 5.83 -0.82 15.40
N PHE A 401 6.21 -0.69 14.12
CA PHE A 401 5.29 -0.43 13.02
C PHE A 401 4.24 -1.52 12.86
N SER A 402 4.63 -2.79 12.93
CA SER A 402 3.68 -3.92 12.83
C SER A 402 2.60 -3.87 13.93
N THR A 403 2.99 -3.48 15.15
CA THR A 403 2.05 -3.30 16.27
C THR A 403 1.13 -2.10 16.03
N LEU A 404 1.66 -1.01 15.50
CA LEU A 404 0.89 0.18 15.13
C LEU A 404 -0.13 -0.13 14.03
N VAL A 405 0.27 -0.83 12.97
CA VAL A 405 -0.62 -1.25 11.87
C VAL A 405 -1.75 -2.12 12.42
N LYS A 406 -1.43 -3.10 13.26
CA LYS A 406 -2.43 -3.99 13.88
C LYS A 406 -3.51 -3.20 14.63
N TYR A 407 -3.11 -2.31 15.54
CA TYR A 407 -4.08 -1.57 16.35
C TYR A 407 -4.81 -0.47 15.56
N THR A 408 -4.16 0.13 14.56
CA THR A 408 -4.81 1.13 13.69
C THR A 408 -5.86 0.47 12.78
N LEU A 409 -5.54 -0.67 12.16
CA LEU A 409 -6.51 -1.40 11.36
C LEU A 409 -7.64 -2.00 12.22
N ALA A 410 -7.33 -2.50 13.42
CA ALA A 410 -8.36 -2.96 14.35
C ALA A 410 -9.36 -1.85 14.76
N SER A 411 -8.88 -0.62 14.94
CA SER A 411 -9.77 0.51 15.24
C SER A 411 -10.63 0.90 14.03
N ILE A 412 -10.06 0.91 12.82
CA ILE A 412 -10.82 1.12 11.57
C ILE A 412 -11.91 0.07 11.39
N VAL A 413 -11.57 -1.21 11.52
CA VAL A 413 -12.53 -2.33 11.41
C VAL A 413 -13.65 -2.17 12.44
N THR A 414 -13.34 -1.80 13.68
CA THR A 414 -14.35 -1.57 14.72
C THR A 414 -15.29 -0.43 14.34
N ILE A 415 -14.77 0.69 13.84
CA ILE A 415 -15.58 1.81 13.37
C ILE A 415 -16.49 1.37 12.22
N TYR A 416 -15.97 0.58 11.27
CA TYR A 416 -16.73 0.12 10.11
C TYR A 416 -17.84 -0.86 10.46
N VAL A 417 -17.58 -1.78 11.40
CA VAL A 417 -18.60 -2.70 11.93
C VAL A 417 -19.70 -1.90 12.61
N VAL A 418 -19.35 -0.98 13.52
CA VAL A 418 -20.33 -0.17 14.25
C VAL A 418 -21.14 0.70 13.28
N PHE A 419 -20.48 1.45 12.40
CA PHE A 419 -21.14 2.34 11.44
C PHE A 419 -22.04 1.59 10.45
N GLY A 420 -21.53 0.49 9.88
CA GLY A 420 -22.29 -0.34 8.96
C GLY A 420 -23.54 -0.94 9.62
N LEU A 421 -23.37 -1.54 10.80
CA LEU A 421 -24.46 -2.16 11.55
C LEU A 421 -25.49 -1.13 12.04
N LEU A 422 -25.02 -0.03 12.62
CA LEU A 422 -25.88 1.03 13.16
C LEU A 422 -26.73 1.66 12.05
N GLY A 423 -26.12 2.01 10.91
CA GLY A 423 -26.86 2.51 9.75
C GLY A 423 -27.90 1.51 9.22
N TYR A 424 -27.59 0.21 9.19
CA TYR A 424 -28.56 -0.82 8.77
C TYR A 424 -29.73 -0.95 9.74
N LEU A 425 -29.46 -0.97 11.05
CA LEU A 425 -30.51 -1.01 12.08
C LEU A 425 -31.38 0.26 12.06
N ALA A 426 -30.79 1.43 11.79
CA ALA A 426 -31.51 2.70 11.73
C ALA A 426 -32.35 2.84 10.46
N PHE A 427 -31.85 2.46 9.28
CA PHE A 427 -32.51 2.80 8.02
C PHE A 427 -33.07 1.61 7.23
N GLY A 428 -32.60 0.37 7.47
CA GLY A 428 -33.15 -0.86 6.88
C GLY A 428 -33.37 -0.75 5.35
N GLU A 429 -34.61 -0.94 4.91
CA GLU A 429 -34.99 -0.88 3.49
C GLU A 429 -34.70 0.46 2.79
N ALA A 430 -34.59 1.57 3.53
CA ALA A 430 -34.28 2.88 2.95
C ALA A 430 -32.84 2.99 2.38
N LEU A 431 -31.93 2.07 2.74
CA LEU A 431 -30.53 2.07 2.30
C LEU A 431 -30.36 1.59 0.85
N GLN A 432 -30.61 2.45 -0.12
CA GLN A 432 -30.47 2.09 -1.54
C GLN A 432 -29.01 2.16 -2.00
N THR A 433 -28.42 3.36 -1.98
CA THR A 433 -27.07 3.62 -2.51
C THR A 433 -26.09 4.08 -1.44
N SER A 434 -26.55 4.83 -0.44
CA SER A 434 -25.73 5.20 0.71
C SER A 434 -26.55 5.54 1.95
N VAL A 435 -25.87 5.55 3.09
CA VAL A 435 -26.48 5.93 4.38
C VAL A 435 -26.95 7.38 4.41
N VAL A 436 -26.17 8.32 3.84
CA VAL A 436 -26.50 9.75 3.84
C VAL A 436 -27.78 10.05 3.03
N LEU A 437 -28.04 9.28 1.98
CA LEU A 437 -29.27 9.41 1.20
C LEU A 437 -30.50 8.77 1.86
N ALA A 438 -30.27 7.81 2.76
CA ALA A 438 -31.33 7.13 3.51
C ALA A 438 -31.86 7.96 4.69
N ILE A 439 -31.08 8.92 5.20
CA ILE A 439 -31.50 9.83 6.27
C ILE A 439 -32.77 10.59 5.82
N PRO A 440 -33.83 10.67 6.65
CA PRO A 440 -35.02 11.46 6.33
C PRO A 440 -34.70 12.93 5.98
N PRO A 441 -35.50 13.60 5.13
CA PRO A 441 -35.24 15.00 4.79
C PRO A 441 -35.15 15.91 6.03
N SER A 442 -33.96 16.47 6.27
CA SER A 442 -33.65 17.35 7.40
C SER A 442 -32.55 18.34 7.01
N THR A 443 -32.38 19.40 7.79
CA THR A 443 -31.26 20.35 7.59
C THR A 443 -29.91 19.64 7.74
N THR A 444 -29.81 18.68 8.67
CA THR A 444 -28.60 17.86 8.85
C THR A 444 -28.31 17.05 7.60
N ARG A 445 -29.30 16.35 7.03
CA ARG A 445 -29.14 15.59 5.78
C ARG A 445 -28.56 16.48 4.67
N THR A 446 -29.14 17.67 4.46
CA THR A 446 -28.65 18.63 3.45
C THR A 446 -27.20 19.02 3.70
N MET A 447 -26.83 19.33 4.94
CA MET A 447 -25.45 19.63 5.33
C MET A 447 -24.52 18.45 5.04
N LEU A 448 -24.90 17.22 5.41
CA LEU A 448 -24.12 16.01 5.19
C LEU A 448 -23.94 15.71 3.70
N GLN A 449 -24.96 15.88 2.88
CA GLN A 449 -24.87 15.71 1.42
C GLN A 449 -23.88 16.70 0.81
N VAL A 450 -23.92 17.97 1.22
CA VAL A 450 -22.99 19.01 0.73
C VAL A 450 -21.56 18.66 1.14
N LEU A 451 -21.32 18.39 2.43
CA LEU A 451 -19.99 18.05 2.94
C LEU A 451 -19.43 16.79 2.29
N LEU A 452 -20.25 15.75 2.15
CA LEU A 452 -19.85 14.49 1.53
C LEU A 452 -19.53 14.71 0.05
N GLY A 453 -20.40 15.39 -0.70
CA GLY A 453 -20.17 15.71 -2.11
C GLY A 453 -18.84 16.43 -2.33
N PHE A 454 -18.55 17.49 -1.56
CA PHE A 454 -17.26 18.18 -1.66
C PHE A 454 -16.08 17.35 -1.15
N SER A 455 -16.27 16.52 -0.11
CA SER A 455 -15.20 15.66 0.40
C SER A 455 -14.72 14.66 -0.64
N LEU A 456 -15.62 14.13 -1.48
CA LEU A 456 -15.32 13.21 -2.57
C LEU A 456 -14.53 13.92 -3.67
N ILE A 457 -14.98 15.11 -4.08
CA ILE A 457 -14.28 15.93 -5.09
C ILE A 457 -12.87 16.30 -4.61
N PHE A 458 -12.70 16.71 -3.36
CA PHE A 458 -11.40 17.07 -2.80
C PHE A 458 -10.50 15.85 -2.52
N SER A 459 -11.07 14.66 -2.33
CA SER A 459 -10.31 13.41 -2.19
C SER A 459 -9.87 12.83 -3.54
N TYR A 460 -10.54 13.18 -4.64
CA TYR A 460 -10.28 12.65 -5.99
C TYR A 460 -8.80 12.63 -6.38
N PRO A 461 -8.01 13.71 -6.20
CA PRO A 461 -6.67 13.70 -6.76
C PRO A 461 -5.69 12.85 -5.94
N ILE A 462 -6.04 12.42 -4.72
CA ILE A 462 -5.24 11.46 -3.94
C ILE A 462 -5.25 10.07 -4.59
N GLN A 463 -6.41 9.66 -5.14
CA GLN A 463 -6.54 8.37 -5.84
C GLN A 463 -6.02 8.47 -7.28
N PHE A 464 -6.28 9.61 -7.93
CA PHE A 464 -5.82 9.84 -9.30
C PHE A 464 -4.29 9.93 -9.40
N LEU A 465 -3.60 10.52 -8.40
CA LEU A 465 -2.17 10.79 -8.45
C LEU A 465 -1.28 9.54 -8.58
N PRO A 466 -1.42 8.51 -7.71
CA PRO A 466 -0.63 7.29 -7.84
C PRO A 466 -0.82 6.60 -9.19
N ALA A 467 -2.06 6.57 -9.68
CA ALA A 467 -2.40 5.95 -10.96
C ALA A 467 -1.84 6.72 -12.15
N ILE A 468 -1.99 8.05 -12.20
CA ILE A 468 -1.46 8.86 -13.30
C ILE A 468 0.07 8.88 -13.32
N GLN A 469 0.74 8.86 -12.16
CA GLN A 469 2.19 8.76 -12.10
C GLN A 469 2.73 7.43 -12.66
N LEU A 470 1.89 6.39 -12.63
CA LEU A 470 2.20 5.08 -13.18
C LEU A 470 1.96 5.05 -14.69
N VAL A 471 0.86 5.66 -15.14
CA VAL A 471 0.54 5.84 -16.56
C VAL A 471 1.55 6.75 -17.26
N ASP A 472 1.87 7.92 -16.69
CA ASP A 472 2.83 8.87 -17.26
C ASP A 472 4.16 8.17 -17.53
N ARG A 473 4.61 7.35 -16.58
CA ARG A 473 5.86 6.62 -16.72
C ARG A 473 5.74 5.49 -17.74
N ALA A 474 4.67 4.68 -17.71
CA ALA A 474 4.41 3.65 -18.71
C ALA A 474 4.39 4.20 -20.15
N LEU A 475 3.90 5.43 -20.34
CA LEU A 475 3.88 6.12 -21.63
C LEU A 475 5.18 6.91 -21.94
N GLY A 476 6.17 6.90 -21.05
CA GLY A 476 7.42 7.67 -21.21
C GLY A 476 7.24 9.19 -21.11
N ILE A 477 6.11 9.66 -20.61
CA ILE A 477 5.77 11.08 -20.49
C ILE A 477 6.53 11.68 -19.32
N SER A 478 7.49 12.55 -19.63
CA SER A 478 8.13 13.38 -18.62
C SER A 478 7.31 14.66 -18.44
N VAL A 479 6.54 14.77 -17.35
CA VAL A 479 5.73 15.96 -17.01
C VAL A 479 6.53 17.28 -17.10
N HIS A 480 7.82 17.22 -16.82
CA HIS A 480 8.73 18.37 -16.91
C HIS A 480 9.17 18.72 -18.32
N LYS A 481 9.35 17.74 -19.21
CA LYS A 481 9.79 17.96 -20.59
C LYS A 481 8.61 18.16 -21.55
N GLU A 482 7.50 17.47 -21.28
CA GLU A 482 6.32 17.39 -22.16
C GLU A 482 5.03 17.66 -21.37
N PRO A 483 4.85 18.87 -20.82
CA PRO A 483 3.69 19.19 -20.00
C PRO A 483 2.37 19.07 -20.76
N TRP A 484 2.37 19.33 -22.08
CA TRP A 484 1.16 19.26 -22.90
C TRP A 484 0.65 17.82 -23.07
N ASN A 485 1.55 16.86 -23.31
CA ASN A 485 1.20 15.44 -23.37
C ASN A 485 0.61 14.98 -22.03
N ALA A 486 1.26 15.38 -20.92
CA ALA A 486 0.78 15.12 -19.57
C ALA A 486 -0.63 15.68 -19.33
N TYR A 487 -0.92 16.90 -19.79
CA TYR A 487 -2.25 17.52 -19.68
C TYR A 487 -3.30 16.85 -20.55
N ILE A 488 -2.98 16.48 -21.79
CA ILE A 488 -3.90 15.74 -22.67
C ILE A 488 -4.27 14.41 -22.03
N VAL A 489 -3.30 13.62 -21.56
CA VAL A 489 -3.57 12.31 -20.95
C VAL A 489 -4.48 12.46 -19.72
N ARG A 490 -4.21 13.45 -18.86
CA ARG A 490 -5.06 13.75 -17.70
C ARG A 490 -6.48 14.16 -18.12
N ALA A 491 -6.60 15.00 -19.14
CA ALA A 491 -7.89 15.44 -19.68
C ALA A 491 -8.70 14.26 -20.20
N VAL A 492 -8.09 13.44 -21.05
CA VAL A 492 -8.73 12.27 -21.65
C VAL A 492 -9.16 11.28 -20.59
N LEU A 493 -8.30 10.97 -19.60
CA LEU A 493 -8.64 10.05 -18.52
C LEU A 493 -9.78 10.57 -17.63
N ASN A 494 -9.78 11.84 -17.25
CA ASN A 494 -10.90 12.38 -16.46
C ASN A 494 -12.21 12.43 -17.25
N ILE A 495 -12.16 12.77 -18.54
CA ILE A 495 -13.34 12.73 -19.41
C ILE A 495 -13.84 11.29 -19.53
N PHE A 496 -12.93 10.33 -19.69
CA PHE A 496 -13.26 8.90 -19.75
C PHE A 496 -13.90 8.42 -18.45
N PHE A 497 -13.32 8.72 -17.28
CA PHE A 497 -13.92 8.34 -15.98
C PHE A 497 -15.23 9.06 -15.72
N GLY A 498 -15.37 10.30 -16.16
CA GLY A 498 -16.62 11.05 -16.14
C GLY A 498 -17.71 10.41 -17.01
N ALA A 499 -17.37 10.03 -18.24
CA ALA A 499 -18.28 9.35 -19.14
C ALA A 499 -18.67 7.97 -18.60
N LEU A 500 -17.72 7.24 -18.02
CA LEU A 500 -17.97 5.95 -17.36
C LEU A 500 -18.84 6.10 -16.12
N ALA A 501 -18.63 7.15 -15.31
CA ALA A 501 -19.51 7.48 -14.20
C ALA A 501 -20.95 7.79 -14.66
N ALA A 502 -21.09 8.60 -15.73
CA ALA A 502 -22.38 8.94 -16.30
C ALA A 502 -23.10 7.73 -16.91
N SER A 503 -22.36 6.78 -17.53
CA SER A 503 -22.94 5.60 -18.16
C SER A 503 -23.34 4.52 -17.16
N ILE A 504 -22.58 4.33 -16.09
CA ILE A 504 -22.91 3.39 -15.01
C ILE A 504 -24.11 3.89 -14.20
N GLY A 505 -24.16 5.19 -13.88
CA GLY A 505 -25.31 5.81 -13.23
C GLY A 505 -25.20 5.91 -11.70
N ALA A 506 -26.18 6.60 -11.08
CA ALA A 506 -26.20 6.88 -9.65
C ALA A 506 -26.67 5.70 -8.79
N ASP A 507 -27.49 4.81 -9.35
CA ASP A 507 -28.17 3.75 -8.60
C ASP A 507 -27.28 2.53 -8.33
N THR A 508 -26.16 2.42 -9.04
CA THR A 508 -25.25 1.27 -8.97
C THR A 508 -23.92 1.61 -8.28
N ILE A 509 -23.84 2.68 -7.48
CA ILE A 509 -22.59 3.11 -6.82
C ILE A 509 -22.03 2.00 -5.92
N ASN A 510 -22.87 1.44 -5.06
CA ASN A 510 -22.49 0.36 -4.14
C ASN A 510 -22.19 -0.94 -4.89
N VAL A 511 -22.94 -1.25 -5.95
CA VAL A 511 -22.70 -2.42 -6.81
C VAL A 511 -21.35 -2.30 -7.54
N PHE A 512 -21.04 -1.13 -8.10
CA PHE A 512 -19.75 -0.89 -8.76
C PHE A 512 -18.59 -0.89 -7.75
N ALA A 513 -18.80 -0.38 -6.53
CA ALA A 513 -17.83 -0.50 -5.45
C ALA A 513 -17.56 -1.98 -5.08
N SER A 514 -18.60 -2.80 -4.95
CA SER A 514 -18.47 -4.25 -4.75
C SER A 514 -17.71 -4.93 -5.88
N PHE A 515 -17.93 -4.55 -7.14
CA PHE A 515 -17.17 -5.06 -8.28
C PHE A 515 -15.67 -4.80 -8.12
N LEU A 516 -15.28 -3.57 -7.75
CA LEU A 516 -13.88 -3.21 -7.53
C LEU A 516 -13.25 -4.04 -6.41
N GLY A 517 -14.00 -4.30 -5.34
CA GLY A 517 -13.59 -5.19 -4.25
C GLY A 517 -13.44 -6.66 -4.68
N ALA A 518 -14.37 -7.18 -5.48
CA ALA A 518 -14.37 -8.57 -5.92
C ALA A 518 -13.35 -8.86 -7.03
N PHE A 519 -13.12 -7.93 -7.96
CA PHE A 519 -12.32 -8.19 -9.16
C PHE A 519 -10.82 -8.08 -8.88
N THR A 520 -10.31 -6.89 -8.61
CA THR A 520 -8.88 -6.66 -8.32
C THR A 520 -8.61 -6.44 -6.83
N GLY A 521 -9.58 -5.91 -6.08
CA GLY A 521 -9.43 -5.66 -4.64
C GLY A 521 -9.05 -6.90 -3.85
N VAL A 522 -9.73 -8.03 -4.08
CA VAL A 522 -9.43 -9.33 -3.43
C VAL A 522 -8.00 -9.78 -3.62
N HIS A 523 -7.43 -9.51 -4.78
CA HIS A 523 -6.06 -9.89 -5.07
C HIS A 523 -5.07 -9.03 -4.29
N LEU A 524 -5.27 -7.71 -4.27
CA LEU A 524 -4.44 -6.78 -3.53
C LEU A 524 -4.52 -7.01 -2.03
N MET A 525 -5.69 -7.35 -1.52
CA MET A 525 -5.94 -7.39 -0.08
C MET A 525 -5.70 -8.76 0.53
N ILE A 526 -5.95 -9.84 -0.23
CA ILE A 526 -5.90 -11.22 0.29
C ILE A 526 -4.93 -12.08 -0.52
N THR A 527 -5.13 -12.24 -1.83
CA THR A 527 -4.35 -13.22 -2.60
C THR A 527 -2.85 -12.92 -2.54
N MET A 528 -2.42 -11.70 -2.88
CA MET A 528 -1.00 -11.34 -2.89
C MET A 528 -0.36 -11.39 -1.49
N PRO A 529 -0.96 -10.86 -0.41
CA PRO A 529 -0.36 -10.99 0.92
C PRO A 529 -0.33 -12.44 1.44
N VAL A 530 -1.33 -13.27 1.10
CA VAL A 530 -1.34 -14.70 1.44
C VAL A 530 -0.21 -15.44 0.74
N LEU A 531 -0.02 -15.21 -0.56
CA LEU A 531 1.11 -15.80 -1.29
C LEU A 531 2.44 -15.33 -0.71
N LEU A 532 2.58 -14.03 -0.39
CA LEU A 532 3.77 -13.53 0.30
C LEU A 532 4.00 -14.24 1.63
N ALA A 533 2.95 -14.48 2.42
CA ALA A 533 3.07 -15.18 3.70
C ALA A 533 3.54 -16.63 3.55
N LEU A 534 3.11 -17.33 2.50
CA LEU A 534 3.46 -18.72 2.20
C LEU A 534 4.89 -18.85 1.64
N PHE A 535 5.31 -17.93 0.77
CA PHE A 535 6.57 -18.08 0.02
C PHE A 535 7.75 -17.31 0.59
N THR A 536 7.57 -16.22 1.36
CA THR A 536 8.69 -15.35 1.76
C THR A 536 9.81 -16.11 2.46
N ASP A 537 9.49 -16.91 3.49
CA ASP A 537 10.52 -17.64 4.24
C ASP A 537 11.22 -18.69 3.39
N ARG A 538 10.47 -19.40 2.54
CA ARG A 538 11.01 -20.44 1.66
C ARG A 538 11.95 -19.84 0.62
N VAL A 539 11.54 -18.73 0.00
CA VAL A 539 12.33 -18.02 -1.00
C VAL A 539 13.62 -17.44 -0.41
N LEU A 540 13.53 -16.79 0.76
CA LEU A 540 14.71 -16.22 1.41
C LEU A 540 15.69 -17.30 1.91
N ASN A 541 15.18 -18.45 2.39
CA ASN A 541 16.03 -19.57 2.80
C ASN A 541 16.77 -20.19 1.59
N CYS A 542 16.08 -20.42 0.47
CA CYS A 542 16.71 -20.92 -0.76
C CYS A 542 17.75 -19.92 -1.32
N ALA A 543 17.46 -18.62 -1.27
CA ALA A 543 18.42 -17.59 -1.69
C ALA A 543 19.68 -17.55 -0.81
N GLN A 544 19.57 -17.90 0.47
CA GLN A 544 20.71 -18.03 1.38
C GLN A 544 21.56 -19.28 1.09
N GLU A 545 20.98 -20.29 0.43
CA GLU A 545 21.64 -21.52 -0.02
C GLU A 545 22.19 -21.41 -1.46
N ASP A 546 22.17 -20.21 -2.06
CA ASP A 546 22.52 -19.95 -3.47
C ASP A 546 21.76 -20.85 -4.47
N ALA A 547 20.57 -21.31 -4.09
CA ALA A 547 19.72 -22.14 -4.94
C ALA A 547 18.83 -21.27 -5.86
N GLU A 548 18.87 -21.52 -7.16
CA GLU A 548 17.90 -20.90 -8.07
C GLU A 548 16.52 -21.55 -7.89
N ILE A 549 15.49 -20.73 -7.69
CA ILE A 549 14.11 -21.22 -7.51
C ILE A 549 13.44 -21.33 -8.88
N SER A 550 13.15 -22.54 -9.30
CA SER A 550 12.38 -22.84 -10.51
C SER A 550 10.88 -22.59 -10.29
N PHE A 551 10.12 -22.36 -11.37
CA PHE A 551 8.65 -22.36 -11.31
C PHE A 551 8.10 -23.67 -10.72
N CYS A 552 8.76 -24.81 -11.00
CA CYS A 552 8.39 -26.10 -10.41
C CYS A 552 8.53 -26.08 -8.88
N ASP A 553 9.48 -25.33 -8.33
CA ASP A 553 9.66 -25.23 -6.88
C ASP A 553 8.53 -24.42 -6.25
N TYR A 554 8.07 -23.33 -6.90
CA TYR A 554 6.86 -22.62 -6.47
C TYR A 554 5.63 -23.52 -6.46
N VAL A 555 5.44 -24.34 -7.50
CA VAL A 555 4.34 -25.32 -7.57
C VAL A 555 4.48 -26.36 -6.47
N ASN A 556 5.67 -26.91 -6.27
CA ASN A 556 5.94 -27.89 -5.21
C ASN A 556 5.64 -27.28 -3.84
N PHE A 557 6.17 -26.08 -3.54
CA PHE A 557 5.89 -25.35 -2.31
C PHE A 557 4.38 -25.13 -2.09
N PHE A 558 3.63 -24.81 -3.14
CA PHE A 558 2.19 -24.60 -3.04
C PHE A 558 1.41 -25.88 -2.77
N PHE A 559 1.85 -27.02 -3.29
CA PHE A 559 1.19 -28.32 -3.08
C PHE A 559 1.74 -29.12 -1.90
N THR A 560 2.83 -28.67 -1.27
CA THR A 560 3.28 -29.23 0.02
C THR A 560 2.18 -29.01 1.06
N MET A 561 1.76 -30.10 1.69
CA MET A 561 0.74 -30.08 2.74
C MET A 561 1.14 -29.08 3.83
N PRO A 562 0.18 -28.29 4.36
CA PRO A 562 0.47 -27.37 5.44
C PRO A 562 0.88 -28.14 6.70
N ASP A 563 2.10 -27.92 7.17
CA ASP A 563 2.63 -28.58 8.36
C ASP A 563 2.18 -27.87 9.64
N THR A 564 1.77 -26.60 9.52
CA THR A 564 1.38 -25.76 10.65
C THR A 564 -0.05 -25.23 10.56
N ILE A 565 -0.67 -24.98 11.71
CA ILE A 565 -1.99 -24.32 11.80
C ILE A 565 -1.98 -22.95 11.10
N VAL A 566 -0.83 -22.26 11.13
CA VAL A 566 -0.66 -20.95 10.48
C VAL A 566 -0.71 -21.08 8.97
N GLU A 567 -0.07 -22.09 8.38
CA GLU A 567 -0.16 -22.36 6.94
C GLU A 567 -1.57 -22.77 6.52
N CYS A 568 -2.25 -23.61 7.30
CA CYS A 568 -3.65 -23.97 7.06
C CYS A 568 -4.57 -22.74 7.01
N ARG A 569 -4.34 -21.76 7.90
CA ARG A 569 -5.05 -20.48 7.90
C ARG A 569 -4.82 -19.67 6.61
N TRP A 570 -3.60 -19.67 6.07
CA TRP A 570 -3.29 -18.99 4.81
C TRP A 570 -4.00 -19.65 3.61
N TYR A 571 -4.02 -20.98 3.54
CA TYR A 571 -4.79 -21.70 2.51
C TYR A 571 -6.30 -21.45 2.62
N LEU A 572 -6.84 -21.35 3.85
CA LEU A 572 -8.23 -20.96 4.07
C LEU A 572 -8.52 -19.55 3.53
N TYR A 573 -7.64 -18.57 3.77
CA TYR A 573 -7.79 -17.22 3.23
C TYR A 573 -7.73 -17.19 1.70
N LEU A 574 -6.87 -18.02 1.09
CA LEU A 574 -6.82 -18.17 -0.37
C LEU A 574 -8.11 -18.76 -0.93
N PHE A 575 -8.70 -19.75 -0.26
CA PHE A 575 -9.98 -20.32 -0.64
C PHE A 575 -11.12 -19.28 -0.55
N ILE A 576 -11.16 -18.51 0.53
CA ILE A 576 -12.11 -17.39 0.68
C ILE A 576 -11.91 -16.36 -0.43
N ALA A 577 -10.67 -16.00 -0.76
CA ALA A 577 -10.35 -15.08 -1.84
C ALA A 577 -10.88 -15.58 -3.20
N MET A 578 -10.70 -16.87 -3.50
CA MET A 578 -11.22 -17.46 -4.74
C MET A 578 -12.75 -17.43 -4.80
N LEU A 579 -13.44 -17.74 -3.69
CA LEU A 579 -14.89 -17.68 -3.60
C LEU A 579 -15.42 -16.25 -3.81
N VAL A 580 -14.79 -15.26 -3.18
CA VAL A 580 -15.18 -13.84 -3.33
C VAL A 580 -14.85 -13.34 -4.73
N TRP A 581 -13.73 -13.76 -5.32
CA TRP A 581 -13.37 -13.36 -6.67
C TRP A 581 -14.39 -13.86 -7.70
N ILE A 582 -14.64 -15.17 -7.74
CA ILE A 582 -15.56 -15.78 -8.72
C ILE A 582 -16.99 -15.36 -8.42
N GLY A 583 -17.42 -15.57 -7.18
CA GLY A 583 -18.80 -15.37 -6.77
C GLY A 583 -19.17 -13.89 -6.64
N GLY A 584 -18.32 -13.07 -6.02
CA GLY A 584 -18.55 -11.63 -5.90
C GLY A 584 -18.61 -10.95 -7.26
N THR A 585 -17.71 -11.31 -8.18
CA THR A 585 -17.75 -10.79 -9.55
C THR A 585 -19.05 -11.21 -10.27
N TYR A 586 -19.39 -12.50 -10.22
CA TYR A 586 -20.61 -13.03 -10.85
C TYR A 586 -21.88 -12.33 -10.34
N TYR A 587 -22.11 -12.31 -9.02
CA TYR A 587 -23.32 -11.71 -8.44
C TYR A 587 -23.36 -10.19 -8.58
N THR A 588 -22.21 -9.54 -8.73
CA THR A 588 -22.18 -8.11 -9.05
C THR A 588 -22.64 -7.85 -10.48
N PHE A 589 -22.23 -8.67 -11.46
CA PHE A 589 -22.75 -8.59 -12.83
C PHE A 589 -24.23 -8.95 -12.89
N ASP A 590 -24.65 -9.99 -12.19
CA ASP A 590 -26.06 -10.38 -12.06
C ASP A 590 -26.91 -9.24 -11.46
N SER A 591 -26.38 -8.49 -10.49
CA SER A 591 -27.08 -7.33 -9.92
C SER A 591 -27.27 -6.15 -10.88
N VAL A 592 -26.54 -6.11 -11.99
CA VAL A 592 -26.64 -5.04 -13.01
C VAL A 592 -27.41 -5.50 -14.25
N PHE A 593 -27.24 -6.77 -14.66
CA PHE A 593 -27.75 -7.29 -15.92
C PHE A 593 -28.85 -8.36 -15.78
N GLY A 594 -29.05 -8.91 -14.58
CA GLY A 594 -30.12 -9.86 -14.24
C GLY A 594 -31.36 -9.15 -13.73
#